data_AF-A0A6N9C994-F1
#
_entry.id   AF-A0A6N9C994-F1
#
_cell.length_a   1.000
_cell.length_b   1.000
_cell.length_c   1.000
_cell.angle_alpha   90.00
_cell.angle_beta   90.00
_cell.angle_gamma   90.00
#
_symmetry.space_group_name_H-M   'P 1'
#
loop_
_entity.id
_entity.type
_entity.pdbx_description
1 polymer ?
#
loop_
_entity_poly.entity_id
_entity_poly.type
_entity_poly.pdbx_seq_one_letter_code
_entity_poly.pdbx_strand_id
1 'polypeptide(L)'
;MNERIEHLREHILSQMEEFMGVTPQPTVLPMTRVRSLKNIIDAEIYRETEELSTYERQIHEQRLEKFQEFYPDLNRLFNFIAIYDGYVGETQSPERFLEVITRIEREVFGNSKPRGPRVAYMRFGTPKNLLDHYANYKQNKKQTVQDITLELEMEVQSLISDMSHQPIQ
;
A
#
# COMPACT_ATOMS: atom_id res chain seq x y z
N MET A 1 -9.04 15.41 15.85
CA MET A 1 -8.96 13.94 15.85
C MET A 1 -9.06 13.44 17.29
N ASN A 2 -9.69 12.29 17.56
CA ASN A 2 -9.82 11.77 18.92
C ASN A 2 -8.47 11.18 19.37
N GLU A 3 -7.81 11.74 20.37
CA GLU A 3 -6.47 11.32 20.82
C GLU A 3 -6.39 9.82 21.14
N ARG A 4 -7.48 9.22 21.62
CA ARG A 4 -7.57 7.78 21.91
C ARG A 4 -7.39 6.92 20.67
N ILE A 5 -7.91 7.38 19.54
CA ILE A 5 -7.81 6.69 18.24
C ILE A 5 -6.36 6.72 17.76
N GLU A 6 -5.70 7.86 17.87
CA GLU A 6 -4.29 8.02 17.49
C GLU A 6 -3.40 7.11 18.33
N HIS A 7 -3.59 7.11 19.65
CA HIS A 7 -2.84 6.24 20.54
C HIS A 7 -3.03 4.75 20.23
N LEU A 8 -4.26 4.33 19.93
CA LEU A 8 -4.53 2.95 19.55
C LEU A 8 -3.84 2.58 18.23
N ARG A 9 -3.91 3.45 17.21
CA ARG A 9 -3.23 3.25 15.93
C ARG A 9 -1.72 3.11 16.13
N GLU A 10 -1.11 4.05 16.84
CA GLU A 10 0.32 4.03 17.11
C GLU A 10 0.75 2.79 17.89
N HIS A 11 -0.04 2.38 18.88
CA HIS A 11 0.24 1.17 19.64
C HIS A 11 0.25 -0.09 18.76
N ILE A 12 -0.79 -0.26 17.92
CA ILE A 12 -0.87 -1.40 17.00
C ILE A 12 0.30 -1.37 16.00
N LEU A 13 0.62 -0.19 15.42
CA LEU A 13 1.76 -0.04 14.51
C LEU A 13 3.07 -0.45 15.16
N SER A 14 3.37 0.07 16.35
CA SER A 14 4.61 -0.23 17.04
C SER A 14 4.73 -1.71 17.43
N GLN A 15 3.62 -2.35 17.84
CA GLN A 15 3.64 -3.79 18.10
C GLN A 15 3.92 -4.62 16.85
N MET A 16 3.34 -4.25 15.71
CA MET A 16 3.60 -4.93 14.43
C MET A 16 5.03 -4.72 13.95
N GLU A 17 5.57 -3.50 14.09
CA GLU A 17 6.96 -3.19 13.74
C GLU A 17 7.95 -3.99 14.59
N GLU A 18 7.74 -4.02 15.91
CA GLU A 18 8.57 -4.81 16.83
C GLU A 18 8.53 -6.30 16.48
N PHE A 19 7.33 -6.84 16.24
CA PHE A 19 7.15 -8.23 15.84
C PHE A 19 7.88 -8.57 14.53
N MET A 20 7.83 -7.66 13.56
CA MET A 20 8.47 -7.81 12.24
C MET A 20 9.98 -7.51 12.27
N GLY A 21 10.54 -7.12 13.41
CA GLY A 21 11.94 -6.69 13.53
C GLY A 21 12.25 -5.40 12.77
N VAL A 22 11.24 -4.58 12.49
CA VAL A 22 11.37 -3.28 11.85
C VAL A 22 11.50 -2.22 12.94
N THR A 23 12.48 -1.33 12.83
CA THR A 23 12.61 -0.23 13.80
C THR A 23 11.40 0.70 13.69
N PRO A 24 10.68 0.98 14.80
CA PRO A 24 9.58 1.92 14.77
C PRO A 24 10.02 3.30 14.33
N GLN A 25 9.32 3.87 13.34
CA GLN A 25 9.63 5.20 12.79
C GLN A 25 8.47 6.17 13.06
N PRO A 26 8.30 6.66 14.30
CA PRO A 26 7.16 7.51 14.67
C PRO A 26 7.11 8.86 13.94
N THR A 27 8.22 9.28 13.32
CA THR A 27 8.30 10.51 12.51
C THR A 27 7.76 10.33 11.08
N VAL A 28 7.55 9.08 10.64
CA VAL A 28 7.04 8.75 9.32
C VAL A 28 5.51 8.67 9.35
N LEU A 29 4.87 9.14 8.28
CA LEU A 29 3.42 9.08 8.14
C LEU A 29 2.89 7.65 8.37
N PRO A 30 1.80 7.47 9.15
CA PRO A 30 1.25 6.16 9.48
C PRO A 30 0.98 5.26 8.26
N MET A 31 0.43 5.84 7.18
CA MET A 31 0.18 5.11 5.93
C MET A 31 1.45 4.56 5.29
N THR A 32 2.56 5.29 5.36
CA THR A 32 3.84 4.84 4.83
C THR A 32 4.37 3.66 5.64
N ARG A 33 4.23 3.71 6.98
CA ARG A 33 4.61 2.59 7.87
C ARG A 33 3.79 1.33 7.59
N VAL A 34 2.46 1.46 7.46
CA VAL A 34 1.59 0.33 7.08
C VAL A 34 1.99 -0.26 5.73
N ARG A 35 2.27 0.58 4.73
CA ARG A 35 2.72 0.12 3.41
C ARG A 35 4.05 -0.63 3.49
N SER A 36 5.01 -0.15 4.28
CA SER A 36 6.28 -0.84 4.50
C SER A 36 6.07 -2.22 5.13
N LEU A 37 5.24 -2.32 6.17
CA LEU A 37 4.90 -3.60 6.80
C LEU A 37 4.21 -4.54 5.80
N LYS A 38 3.26 -4.04 5.02
CA LYS A 38 2.56 -4.83 4.01
C LYS A 38 3.53 -5.36 2.95
N ASN A 39 4.43 -4.52 2.46
CA ASN A 39 5.43 -4.93 1.47
C ASN A 39 6.36 -6.02 2.00
N ILE A 40 6.73 -5.97 3.28
CA ILE A 40 7.55 -7.02 3.92
C ILE A 40 6.77 -8.32 4.00
N ILE A 41 5.50 -8.28 4.42
CA ILE A 41 4.66 -9.49 4.48
C ILE A 41 4.43 -10.05 3.08
N ASP A 42 4.07 -9.22 2.11
CA ASP A 42 3.84 -9.65 0.72
C ASP A 42 5.14 -10.25 0.12
N ALA A 43 6.31 -9.68 0.40
CA ALA A 43 7.59 -10.22 -0.04
C ALA A 43 7.91 -11.59 0.57
N GLU A 44 7.53 -11.85 1.82
CA GLU A 44 7.64 -13.18 2.40
C GLU A 44 6.58 -14.12 1.79
N ILE A 45 5.30 -13.70 1.71
CA ILE A 45 4.21 -14.55 1.19
C ILE A 45 4.47 -15.03 -0.24
N TYR A 46 5.01 -14.17 -1.10
CA TYR A 46 5.26 -14.47 -2.51
C TYR A 46 6.71 -14.86 -2.80
N ARG A 47 7.51 -15.17 -1.77
CA ARG A 47 8.90 -15.60 -1.96
C ARG A 47 8.96 -16.92 -2.72
N GLU A 48 9.80 -16.98 -3.76
CA GLU A 48 10.07 -18.23 -4.47
C GLU A 48 10.80 -19.22 -3.56
N THR A 49 10.18 -20.38 -3.32
CA THR A 49 10.70 -21.41 -2.38
C THR A 49 11.33 -22.60 -3.09
N GLU A 50 11.38 -22.60 -4.42
CA GLU A 50 11.82 -23.74 -5.23
C GLU A 50 13.29 -24.10 -4.97
N GLU A 51 14.15 -23.11 -4.73
CA GLU A 51 15.58 -23.29 -4.45
C GLU A 51 15.92 -23.50 -2.95
N LEU A 52 14.94 -23.38 -2.04
CA LEU A 52 15.18 -23.50 -0.60
C LEU A 52 15.39 -24.95 -0.18
N SER A 53 16.35 -25.18 0.72
CA SER A 53 16.52 -26.49 1.38
C SER A 53 15.28 -26.87 2.22
N THR A 54 15.14 -28.15 2.55
CA THR A 54 14.03 -28.65 3.38
C THR A 54 13.90 -27.93 4.72
N TYR A 55 15.03 -27.62 5.36
CA TYR A 55 15.06 -26.84 6.60
C TYR A 55 14.60 -25.40 6.39
N GLU A 56 15.06 -24.74 5.33
CA GLU A 56 14.70 -23.35 5.04
C GLU A 56 13.21 -23.22 4.66
N ARG A 57 12.65 -24.20 3.95
CA ARG A 57 11.21 -24.27 3.68
C ARG A 57 10.40 -24.38 4.97
N GLN A 58 10.81 -25.21 5.91
CA GLN A 58 10.11 -25.37 7.18
C GLN A 58 10.15 -24.09 8.04
N ILE A 59 11.29 -23.38 8.06
CA ILE A 59 11.40 -22.07 8.72
C ILE A 59 10.51 -21.02 8.03
N HIS A 60 10.46 -21.05 6.70
CA HIS A 60 9.61 -20.16 5.91
C HIS A 60 8.12 -20.41 6.18
N GLU A 61 7.67 -21.67 6.18
CA GLU A 61 6.28 -22.04 6.50
C GLU A 61 5.87 -21.57 7.91
N GLN A 62 6.73 -21.78 8.92
CA GLN A 62 6.47 -21.30 10.28
C GLN A 62 6.38 -19.78 10.38
N ARG A 63 7.15 -19.05 9.55
CA ARG A 63 7.03 -17.59 9.46
C ARG A 63 5.74 -17.19 8.75
N LEU A 64 5.38 -17.89 7.70
CA LEU A 64 4.17 -17.65 6.91
C LEU A 64 2.92 -17.80 7.77
N GLU A 65 2.82 -18.85 8.59
CA GLU A 65 1.71 -19.07 9.52
C GLU A 65 1.53 -17.86 10.45
N LYS A 66 2.63 -17.39 11.07
CA LYS A 66 2.58 -16.20 11.92
C LYS A 66 2.15 -14.97 11.12
N PHE A 67 2.70 -14.74 9.94
CA PHE A 67 2.31 -13.58 9.12
C PHE A 67 0.84 -13.62 8.68
N GLN A 68 0.30 -14.81 8.41
CA GLN A 68 -1.11 -14.98 8.08
C GLN A 68 -2.04 -14.63 9.25
N GLU A 69 -1.62 -14.89 10.50
CA GLU A 69 -2.39 -14.48 11.69
C GLU A 69 -2.48 -12.96 11.82
N PHE A 70 -1.42 -12.21 11.47
CA PHE A 70 -1.37 -10.74 11.60
C PHE A 70 -1.89 -9.98 10.38
N TYR A 71 -1.96 -10.62 9.21
CA TYR A 71 -2.41 -9.96 7.98
C TYR A 71 -3.81 -9.31 8.08
N PRO A 72 -4.80 -9.92 8.76
CA PRO A 72 -6.10 -9.29 8.99
C PRO A 72 -6.00 -8.01 9.81
N ASP A 73 -5.20 -8.00 10.88
CA ASP A 73 -5.03 -6.82 11.74
C ASP A 73 -4.34 -5.67 11.00
N LEU A 74 -3.35 -5.99 10.15
CA LEU A 74 -2.70 -4.99 9.31
C LEU A 74 -3.67 -4.39 8.29
N ASN A 75 -4.53 -5.22 7.68
CA ASN A 75 -5.57 -4.74 6.77
C ASN A 75 -6.63 -3.89 7.49
N ARG A 76 -7.01 -4.25 8.72
CA ARG A 76 -7.92 -3.46 9.56
C ARG A 76 -7.33 -2.09 9.86
N LEU A 77 -6.04 -2.03 10.20
CA LEU A 77 -5.30 -0.79 10.43
C LEU A 77 -5.22 0.08 9.17
N PHE A 78 -4.95 -0.54 8.01
CA PHE A 78 -4.95 0.14 6.72
C PHE A 78 -6.33 0.74 6.39
N ASN A 79 -7.41 -0.01 6.61
CA ASN A 79 -8.78 0.46 6.40
C ASN A 79 -9.14 1.59 7.37
N PHE A 80 -8.71 1.45 8.62
CA PHE A 80 -8.94 2.45 9.65
C PHE A 80 -8.30 3.78 9.28
N ILE A 81 -7.00 3.78 8.95
CA ILE A 81 -6.29 5.00 8.55
C ILE A 81 -6.94 5.59 7.29
N ALA A 82 -7.24 4.76 6.28
CA ALA A 82 -7.87 5.23 5.05
C ALA A 82 -9.27 5.82 5.25
N ILE A 83 -10.04 5.44 6.28
CA ILE A 83 -11.36 6.04 6.54
C ILE A 83 -11.23 7.36 7.32
N TYR A 84 -10.29 7.44 8.26
CA TYR A 84 -10.19 8.57 9.20
C TYR A 84 -9.25 9.69 8.74
N ASP A 85 -8.25 9.40 7.93
CA ASP A 85 -7.22 10.36 7.51
C ASP A 85 -7.70 11.25 6.35
N GLY A 86 -8.91 11.79 6.49
CA GLY A 86 -9.48 12.75 5.55
C GLY A 86 -9.88 12.19 4.19
N TYR A 87 -9.69 10.91 3.89
CA TYR A 87 -9.91 10.35 2.54
C TYR A 87 -11.23 10.76 1.88
N VAL A 88 -12.36 10.68 2.58
CA VAL A 88 -13.64 11.18 2.03
C VAL A 88 -13.81 12.68 2.22
N GLY A 89 -13.25 13.23 3.31
CA GLY A 89 -13.35 14.66 3.64
C GLY A 89 -12.61 15.58 2.67
N GLU A 90 -11.49 15.14 2.11
CA GLU A 90 -10.65 15.90 1.18
C GLU A 90 -11.24 15.98 -0.23
N THR A 91 -11.96 14.96 -0.67
CA THR A 91 -12.64 14.95 -1.98
C THR A 91 -13.87 14.06 -1.90
N GLN A 92 -15.04 14.66 -1.89
CA GLN A 92 -16.31 13.94 -1.71
C GLN A 92 -16.82 13.38 -3.05
N SER A 93 -16.21 12.31 -3.56
CA SER A 93 -16.65 11.64 -4.80
C SER A 93 -17.47 10.38 -4.52
N PRO A 94 -18.45 10.01 -5.39
CA PRO A 94 -19.21 8.76 -5.26
C PRO A 94 -18.32 7.51 -5.14
N GLU A 95 -17.19 7.49 -5.84
CA GLU A 95 -16.21 6.40 -5.83
C GLU A 95 -15.59 6.24 -4.44
N ARG A 96 -15.19 7.34 -3.80
CA ARG A 96 -14.61 7.32 -2.45
C ARG A 96 -15.63 6.88 -1.40
N PHE A 97 -16.89 7.29 -1.52
CA PHE A 97 -17.96 6.78 -0.67
C PHE A 97 -18.16 5.26 -0.85
N LEU A 98 -18.19 4.79 -2.10
CA LEU A 98 -18.37 3.37 -2.40
C LEU A 98 -17.19 2.53 -1.89
N GLU A 99 -15.98 3.07 -1.94
CA GLU A 99 -14.79 2.44 -1.36
C GLU A 99 -14.88 2.33 0.17
N VAL A 100 -15.29 3.38 0.87
CA VAL A 100 -15.49 3.32 2.32
C VAL A 100 -16.54 2.27 2.69
N ILE A 101 -17.66 2.21 1.97
CA ILE A 101 -18.67 1.17 2.16
C ILE A 101 -18.07 -0.22 1.94
N THR A 102 -17.29 -0.40 0.86
CA THR A 102 -16.63 -1.68 0.55
C THR A 102 -15.67 -2.10 1.66
N ARG A 103 -14.90 -1.16 2.22
CA ARG A 103 -13.97 -1.41 3.34
C ARG A 103 -14.72 -1.81 4.61
N ILE A 104 -15.82 -1.12 4.93
CA ILE A 104 -16.68 -1.46 6.08
C ILE A 104 -17.32 -2.83 5.89
N GLU A 105 -17.80 -3.17 4.69
CA GLU A 105 -18.36 -4.50 4.41
C GLU A 105 -17.33 -5.61 4.63
N ARG A 106 -16.11 -5.44 4.12
CA ARG A 106 -15.02 -6.40 4.36
C ARG A 106 -14.71 -6.55 5.84
N GLU A 107 -14.75 -5.45 6.58
CA GLU A 107 -14.47 -5.46 8.02
C GLU A 107 -15.55 -6.20 8.82
N VAL A 108 -16.83 -5.96 8.51
CA VAL A 108 -17.96 -6.53 9.26
C VAL A 108 -18.31 -7.95 8.79
N PHE A 109 -18.23 -8.21 7.50
CA PHE A 109 -18.68 -9.47 6.88
C PHE A 109 -17.55 -10.36 6.39
N GLY A 110 -16.29 -9.93 6.49
CA GLY A 110 -15.12 -10.64 5.97
C GLY A 110 -14.99 -10.59 4.44
N ASN A 111 -16.00 -10.09 3.73
CA ASN A 111 -16.00 -9.96 2.27
C ASN A 111 -16.83 -8.77 1.80
N SER A 112 -16.65 -8.38 0.54
CA SER A 112 -17.46 -7.36 -0.13
C SER A 112 -17.76 -7.82 -1.54
N LYS A 113 -18.96 -7.53 -2.05
CA LYS A 113 -19.33 -7.84 -3.43
C LYS A 113 -19.37 -6.58 -4.28
N PRO A 114 -18.83 -6.59 -5.51
CA PRO A 114 -19.04 -5.52 -6.46
C PRO A 114 -20.54 -5.26 -6.65
N ARG A 115 -20.96 -4.00 -6.55
CA ARG A 115 -22.34 -3.59 -6.82
C ARG A 115 -22.42 -3.09 -8.27
N GLY A 116 -23.13 -3.83 -9.11
CA GLY A 116 -23.41 -3.45 -10.51
C GLY A 116 -22.26 -3.67 -11.50
N PRO A 117 -22.51 -3.41 -12.80
CA PRO A 117 -21.50 -3.47 -13.85
C PRO A 117 -20.38 -2.46 -13.59
N ARG A 118 -19.13 -2.85 -13.83
CA ARG A 118 -17.96 -1.97 -13.73
C ARG A 118 -17.29 -1.88 -15.08
N VAL A 119 -16.95 -0.65 -15.49
CA VAL A 119 -16.10 -0.40 -16.64
C VAL A 119 -14.74 0.03 -16.12
N ALA A 120 -13.70 -0.71 -16.49
CA ALA A 120 -12.33 -0.33 -16.20
C ALA A 120 -11.77 0.46 -17.38
N TYR A 121 -11.36 1.69 -17.13
CA TYR A 121 -10.62 2.50 -18.09
C TYR A 121 -9.14 2.36 -17.80
N MET A 122 -8.34 2.12 -18.84
CA MET A 122 -6.89 1.98 -18.73
C MET A 122 -6.23 3.02 -19.63
N ARG A 123 -5.22 3.71 -19.09
CA ARG A 123 -4.32 4.57 -19.86
C ARG A 123 -2.88 4.13 -19.61
N PHE A 124 -2.06 4.29 -20.64
CA PHE A 124 -0.65 3.93 -20.59
C PHE A 124 0.18 5.19 -20.80
N GLY A 125 1.19 5.38 -19.95
CA GLY A 125 2.17 6.44 -20.12
C GLY A 125 3.17 6.14 -21.23
N THR A 126 4.08 7.07 -21.48
CA THR A 126 5.17 6.86 -22.42
C THR A 126 6.28 6.04 -21.76
N PRO A 127 6.81 4.99 -22.41
CA PRO A 127 7.94 4.24 -21.87
C PRO A 127 9.16 5.15 -21.67
N LYS A 128 9.80 5.05 -20.49
CA LYS A 128 11.04 5.77 -20.18
C LYS A 128 12.25 4.91 -20.47
N ASN A 129 13.21 5.46 -21.22
CA ASN A 129 14.49 4.80 -21.48
C ASN A 129 15.50 5.14 -20.37
N LEU A 130 15.85 4.16 -19.54
CA LEU A 130 16.78 4.36 -18.42
C LEU A 130 18.22 4.67 -18.86
N LEU A 131 18.59 4.38 -20.12
CA LEU A 131 19.92 4.69 -20.63
C LEU A 131 20.18 6.20 -20.70
N ASP A 132 19.14 7.00 -20.89
CA ASP A 132 19.23 8.46 -20.97
C ASP A 132 19.69 9.08 -19.63
N HIS A 133 19.48 8.36 -18.53
CA HIS A 133 19.84 8.79 -17.18
C HIS A 133 21.15 8.15 -16.68
N TYR A 134 21.83 7.34 -17.49
CA TYR A 134 22.98 6.54 -17.06
C TYR A 134 24.16 7.39 -16.55
N ALA A 135 24.42 8.54 -17.20
CA ALA A 135 25.47 9.46 -16.79
C ALA A 135 25.22 10.02 -15.39
N ASN A 136 23.98 10.44 -15.11
CA ASN A 136 23.57 10.98 -13.80
C ASN A 136 23.59 9.87 -12.74
N TYR A 137 23.12 8.68 -13.10
CA TYR A 137 23.13 7.51 -12.21
C TYR A 137 24.53 7.14 -11.73
N LYS A 138 25.54 7.21 -12.61
CA LYS A 138 26.95 6.98 -12.22
C LYS A 138 27.47 7.99 -11.22
N GLN A 139 27.02 9.24 -11.30
CA GLN A 139 27.47 10.31 -10.42
C GLN A 139 26.76 10.25 -9.07
N ASN A 140 25.44 10.06 -9.07
CA ASN A 140 24.65 9.99 -7.85
C ASN A 140 23.45 9.05 -8.01
N LYS A 141 23.70 7.76 -7.79
CA LYS A 141 22.70 6.69 -7.86
C LYS A 141 21.42 7.01 -7.10
N LYS A 142 21.54 7.43 -5.83
CA LYS A 142 20.38 7.63 -4.95
C LYS A 142 19.48 8.73 -5.49
N GLN A 143 20.07 9.86 -5.86
CA GLN A 143 19.31 11.00 -6.37
C GLN A 143 18.66 10.67 -7.72
N THR A 144 19.38 10.05 -8.66
CA THR A 144 18.83 9.72 -9.98
C THR A 144 17.65 8.76 -9.89
N VAL A 145 17.71 7.74 -9.02
CA VAL A 145 16.56 6.85 -8.80
C VAL A 145 15.38 7.64 -8.25
N GLN A 146 15.60 8.50 -7.26
CA GLN A 146 14.54 9.32 -6.67
C GLN A 146 13.88 10.24 -7.71
N ASP A 147 14.68 10.89 -8.56
CA ASP A 147 14.18 11.82 -9.58
C ASP A 147 13.30 11.09 -10.62
N ILE A 148 13.76 9.94 -11.13
CA ILE A 148 13.00 9.13 -12.10
C ILE A 148 11.71 8.62 -11.46
N THR A 149 11.77 8.16 -10.21
CA THR A 149 10.56 7.72 -9.48
C THR A 149 9.56 8.85 -9.36
N LEU A 150 10.00 10.05 -8.99
CA LEU A 150 9.12 11.21 -8.81
C LEU A 150 8.50 11.67 -10.14
N GLU A 151 9.27 11.61 -11.24
CA GLU A 151 8.78 11.86 -12.59
C GLU A 151 7.68 10.88 -12.99
N LEU A 152 7.91 9.58 -12.81
CA LEU A 152 6.91 8.54 -13.10
C LEU A 152 5.65 8.70 -12.25
N GLU A 153 5.79 9.03 -10.97
CA GLU A 153 4.66 9.30 -10.08
C GLU A 153 3.81 10.48 -10.59
N MET A 154 4.45 11.56 -11.01
CA MET A 154 3.74 12.73 -11.59
C MET A 154 3.02 12.37 -12.88
N GLU A 155 3.64 11.59 -13.78
CA GLU A 155 3.01 11.14 -15.02
C GLU A 155 1.78 10.26 -14.76
N VAL A 156 1.89 9.30 -13.84
CA VAL A 156 0.76 8.46 -13.44
C VAL A 156 -0.35 9.31 -12.80
N GLN A 157 0.00 10.26 -11.95
CA GLN A 157 -0.97 11.16 -11.34
C GLN A 157 -1.70 12.01 -12.38
N SER A 158 -1.01 12.48 -13.42
CA SER A 158 -1.62 13.19 -14.55
C SER A 158 -2.61 12.31 -15.30
N LEU A 159 -2.21 11.06 -15.63
CA LEU A 159 -3.09 10.11 -16.33
C LEU A 159 -4.40 9.85 -15.56
N ILE A 160 -4.32 9.70 -14.23
CA ILE A 160 -5.48 9.50 -13.37
C ILE A 160 -6.34 10.77 -13.31
N SER A 161 -5.71 11.94 -13.17
CA SER A 161 -6.41 13.22 -13.06
C SER A 161 -7.20 13.53 -14.35
N ASP A 162 -6.61 13.29 -15.52
CA ASP A 162 -7.27 13.47 -16.81
C ASP A 162 -8.50 12.57 -16.97
N MET A 163 -8.45 11.36 -16.40
CA MET A 163 -9.59 10.43 -16.41
C MET A 163 -10.75 10.90 -15.54
N SER A 164 -10.47 11.59 -14.43
CA SER A 164 -11.52 12.12 -13.53
C SER A 164 -12.28 13.31 -14.11
N HIS A 165 -11.73 14.01 -15.13
CA HIS A 165 -12.31 15.23 -15.71
C HIS A 165 -13.12 14.99 -17.00
N GLN A 166 -13.09 13.79 -17.59
CA GLN A 166 -13.94 13.49 -18.74
C GLN A 166 -15.31 13.04 -18.26
N PRO A 167 -16.40 13.78 -18.57
CA PRO A 167 -17.74 13.28 -18.30
C PRO A 167 -17.97 12.04 -19.17
N ILE A 168 -18.45 11.00 -18.51
CA ILE A 168 -18.88 9.73 -19.09
C ILE A 168 -19.83 10.04 -20.26
N GLN A 169 -19.40 9.78 -21.50
CA GLN A 169 -20.27 9.82 -22.69
C GLN A 169 -21.04 8.51 -22.84
#